data_AF-A0A6J4GJT4-F1
#
_entry.id   AF-A0A6J4GJT4-F1
#
_cell.length_a   1.000
_cell.length_b   1.000
_cell.length_c   1.000
_cell.angle_alpha   90.00
_cell.angle_beta   90.00
_cell.angle_gamma   90.00
#
_symmetry.space_group_name_H-M   'P 1'
#
loop_
_entity.id
_entity.type
_entity.pdbx_description
1 polymer ?
#
loop_
_entity_poly.entity_id
_entity_poly.type
_entity_poly.pdbx_seq_one_letter_code
_entity_poly.pdbx_strand_id
1 'polypeptide(L)'
;MIEKTEYLANKINELIEKYGEVPPHWIFRPDSHPYSIIWRYGSGDEFCDCLYIWFEENCKTTEERINYFKKHSPPPRWLASVVDTIWDLEGWNEEFFDYTPYFKKLEELGFTGTSEYESDLDDQKWLDKENNY
;
A
#
# COMPACT_ATOMS: atom_id res chain seq x y z
N MET A 1 -1.95 -23.16 -13.55
CA MET A 1 -0.81 -22.45 -12.93
C MET A 1 -0.19 -21.45 -13.89
N ILE A 2 0.12 -21.83 -15.15
CA ILE A 2 0.69 -20.90 -16.16
C ILE A 2 -0.25 -19.74 -16.51
N GLU A 3 -1.56 -20.00 -16.67
CA GLU A 3 -2.54 -18.97 -17.05
C GLU A 3 -2.71 -17.83 -16.01
N LYS A 4 -2.67 -18.14 -14.70
CA LYS A 4 -2.75 -17.09 -13.66
C LYS A 4 -1.50 -16.21 -13.70
N THR A 5 -0.33 -16.79 -13.95
CA THR A 5 0.94 -16.05 -14.04
C THR A 5 1.01 -15.18 -15.29
N GLU A 6 0.61 -15.67 -16.47
CA GLU A 6 0.58 -14.86 -17.70
C GLU A 6 -0.45 -13.73 -17.62
N TYR A 7 -1.62 -14.00 -17.04
CA TYR A 7 -2.64 -12.99 -16.82
C TYR A 7 -2.15 -11.85 -15.92
N LEU A 8 -1.54 -12.17 -14.76
CA LEU A 8 -0.99 -11.18 -13.86
C LEU A 8 0.18 -10.41 -14.49
N ALA A 9 1.04 -11.08 -15.28
CA ALA A 9 2.11 -10.41 -16.00
C ALA A 9 1.58 -9.36 -17.00
N ASN A 10 0.50 -9.68 -17.73
CA ASN A 10 -0.16 -8.71 -18.61
C ASN A 10 -0.74 -7.53 -17.82
N LYS A 11 -1.35 -7.77 -16.66
CA LYS A 11 -1.87 -6.71 -15.79
C LYS A 11 -0.77 -5.81 -15.23
N ILE A 12 0.37 -6.39 -14.84
CA ILE A 12 1.55 -5.62 -14.43
C ILE A 12 2.02 -4.73 -15.58
N ASN A 13 2.11 -5.25 -16.81
CA ASN A 13 2.48 -4.46 -17.97
C ASN A 13 1.49 -3.31 -18.26
N GLU A 14 0.18 -3.54 -18.13
CA GLU A 14 -0.84 -2.49 -18.25
C GLU A 14 -0.66 -1.38 -17.19
N LEU A 15 -0.33 -1.75 -15.95
CA LEU A 15 -0.06 -0.81 -14.87
C LEU A 15 1.23 -0.01 -15.14
N ILE A 16 2.30 -0.67 -15.57
CA ILE A 16 3.56 0.00 -15.95
C ILE A 16 3.35 0.95 -17.13
N GLU A 17 2.63 0.55 -18.17
CA GLU A 17 2.35 1.42 -19.32
C GLU A 17 1.59 2.69 -18.91
N LYS A 18 0.65 2.55 -17.96
CA LYS A 18 -0.18 3.66 -17.50
C LYS A 18 0.50 4.59 -16.49
N TYR A 19 1.30 4.04 -15.56
CA TYR A 19 1.84 4.77 -14.41
C TYR A 19 3.37 4.91 -14.43
N GLY A 20 4.05 4.26 -15.37
CA GLY A 20 5.51 4.15 -15.47
C GLY A 20 6.11 3.03 -14.61
N GLU A 21 5.38 2.58 -13.59
CA GLU A 21 5.68 1.44 -12.72
C GLU A 21 4.37 0.98 -12.05
N VAL A 22 4.37 -0.14 -11.31
CA VAL A 22 3.14 -0.53 -10.58
C VAL A 22 2.91 0.46 -9.43
N PRO A 23 1.78 1.20 -9.42
CA PRO A 23 1.54 2.24 -8.42
C PRO A 23 1.19 1.63 -7.06
N PRO A 24 1.30 2.39 -5.95
CA PRO A 24 0.78 1.96 -4.66
C PRO A 24 -0.75 2.09 -4.61
N HIS A 25 -1.34 1.48 -3.58
CA HIS A 25 -2.79 1.43 -3.38
C HIS A 25 -3.50 2.79 -3.48
N TRP A 26 -2.95 3.84 -2.87
CA TRP A 26 -3.56 5.18 -2.87
C TRP A 26 -3.45 5.94 -4.20
N ILE A 27 -2.64 5.47 -5.14
CA ILE A 27 -2.64 5.99 -6.52
C ILE A 27 -3.62 5.19 -7.39
N PHE A 28 -3.70 3.87 -7.17
CA PHE A 28 -4.64 3.01 -7.89
C PHE A 28 -6.10 3.28 -7.50
N ARG A 29 -6.38 3.46 -6.20
CA ARG A 29 -7.69 3.80 -5.64
C ARG A 29 -7.56 4.92 -4.58
N PRO A 30 -7.49 6.20 -5.00
CA PRO A 30 -7.25 7.33 -4.08
C PRO A 30 -8.28 7.48 -2.96
N ASP A 31 -9.51 7.10 -3.23
CA ASP A 31 -10.65 7.24 -2.32
C ASP A 31 -10.85 6.04 -1.39
N SER A 32 -9.95 5.05 -1.43
CA SER A 32 -10.09 3.84 -0.62
C SER A 32 -9.43 3.95 0.76
N HIS A 33 -10.02 3.21 1.69
CA HIS A 33 -9.47 2.93 3.00
C HIS A 33 -8.57 1.68 2.94
N PRO A 34 -7.45 1.60 3.70
CA PRO A 34 -6.59 0.41 3.74
C PRO A 34 -7.31 -0.88 4.16
N TYR A 35 -8.33 -0.76 5.01
CA TYR A 35 -9.14 -1.90 5.49
C TYR A 35 -10.40 -2.17 4.67
N SER A 36 -10.56 -1.49 3.54
CA SER A 36 -11.73 -1.66 2.69
C SER A 36 -11.78 -3.06 2.06
N ILE A 37 -13.00 -3.62 1.95
CA ILE A 37 -13.23 -4.96 1.37
C ILE A 37 -12.75 -5.09 -0.08
N ILE A 38 -12.64 -3.97 -0.81
CA ILE A 38 -12.11 -3.94 -2.17
C ILE A 38 -10.72 -4.56 -2.28
N TRP A 39 -9.92 -4.51 -1.20
CA TRP A 39 -8.56 -5.07 -1.14
C TRP A 39 -8.51 -6.55 -0.76
N ARG A 40 -9.67 -7.20 -0.58
CA ARG A 40 -9.78 -8.63 -0.27
C ARG A 40 -10.65 -9.37 -1.28
N TYR A 41 -11.19 -8.65 -2.27
CA TYR A 41 -12.00 -9.25 -3.32
C TYR A 41 -11.98 -8.47 -4.63
N GLY A 42 -12.16 -9.17 -5.74
CA GLY A 42 -12.31 -8.57 -7.07
C GLY A 42 -11.07 -7.81 -7.53
N SER A 43 -11.26 -6.65 -8.16
CA SER A 43 -10.16 -5.92 -8.82
C SER A 43 -9.09 -5.37 -7.86
N GLY A 44 -9.40 -5.18 -6.58
CA GLY A 44 -8.40 -4.72 -5.62
C GLY A 44 -7.52 -5.85 -5.11
N ASP A 45 -8.07 -7.05 -4.89
CA ASP A 45 -7.31 -8.26 -4.59
C ASP A 45 -6.35 -8.64 -5.73
N GLU A 46 -6.85 -8.61 -6.97
CA GLU A 46 -6.03 -8.82 -8.17
C GLU A 46 -4.90 -7.76 -8.29
N PHE A 47 -5.19 -6.51 -7.95
CA PHE A 47 -4.18 -5.47 -7.92
C PHE A 47 -3.13 -5.72 -6.83
N CYS A 48 -3.53 -6.18 -5.64
CA CYS A 48 -2.60 -6.55 -4.57
C CYS A 48 -1.65 -7.66 -5.03
N ASP A 49 -2.14 -8.69 -5.74
CA ASP A 49 -1.31 -9.73 -6.37
C ASP A 49 -0.28 -9.10 -7.34
N CYS A 50 -0.72 -8.19 -8.22
CA CYS A 50 0.17 -7.51 -9.18
C CYS A 50 1.23 -6.64 -8.50
N LEU A 51 0.82 -5.85 -7.51
CA LEU A 51 1.72 -5.00 -6.73
C LEU A 51 2.73 -5.83 -5.97
N TYR A 52 2.31 -6.89 -5.28
CA TYR A 52 3.22 -7.77 -4.54
C TYR A 52 4.29 -8.39 -5.45
N ILE A 53 3.88 -8.99 -6.57
CA ILE A 53 4.81 -9.62 -7.52
C ILE A 53 5.82 -8.60 -8.04
N TRP A 54 5.33 -7.46 -8.53
CA TRP A 54 6.21 -6.43 -9.08
C TRP A 54 7.13 -5.84 -8.01
N PHE A 55 6.62 -5.59 -6.81
CA PHE A 55 7.37 -4.96 -5.72
C PHE A 55 8.52 -5.86 -5.22
N GLU A 56 8.29 -7.16 -5.05
CA GLU A 56 9.34 -8.12 -4.67
C GLU A 56 10.44 -8.23 -5.74
N GLU A 57 10.08 -8.09 -7.02
CA GLU A 57 11.05 -8.14 -8.12
C GLU A 57 11.86 -6.84 -8.28
N ASN A 58 11.31 -5.69 -7.89
CA ASN A 58 11.89 -4.37 -8.18
C ASN A 58 12.36 -3.60 -6.93
N CYS A 59 11.95 -3.99 -5.73
CA CYS A 59 12.28 -3.33 -4.46
C CYS A 59 12.84 -4.34 -3.45
N LYS A 60 14.02 -4.89 -3.76
CA LYS A 60 14.65 -6.01 -3.04
C LYS A 60 15.35 -5.59 -1.76
N THR A 61 15.73 -4.32 -1.67
CA THR A 61 16.41 -3.75 -0.51
C THR A 61 15.50 -2.78 0.24
N THR A 62 15.72 -2.63 1.54
CA THR A 62 15.00 -1.65 2.35
C THR A 62 15.11 -0.22 1.78
N GLU A 63 16.26 0.14 1.20
CA GLU A 63 16.47 1.44 0.56
C GLU A 63 15.60 1.63 -0.69
N GLU A 64 15.51 0.62 -1.57
CA GLU A 64 14.63 0.66 -2.74
C GLU A 64 13.16 0.76 -2.31
N ARG A 65 12.74 -0.01 -1.28
CA ARG A 65 11.38 0.07 -0.71
C ARG A 65 11.08 1.47 -0.17
N ILE A 66 12.01 2.08 0.57
CA ILE A 66 11.89 3.46 1.06
C ILE A 66 11.77 4.45 -0.11
N ASN A 67 12.63 4.32 -1.11
CA ASN A 67 12.64 5.24 -2.26
C ASN A 67 11.35 5.17 -3.07
N TYR A 68 10.81 3.96 -3.26
CA TYR A 68 9.50 3.78 -3.88
C TYR A 68 8.41 4.56 -3.13
N PHE A 69 8.29 4.37 -1.81
CA PHE A 69 7.25 5.05 -1.06
C PHE A 69 7.47 6.56 -0.95
N LYS A 70 8.72 7.04 -0.87
CA LYS A 70 9.03 8.47 -0.92
C LYS A 70 8.56 9.11 -2.23
N LYS A 71 8.82 8.45 -3.36
CA LYS A 71 8.39 8.91 -4.69
C LYS A 71 6.86 9.10 -4.75
N HIS A 72 6.10 8.24 -4.08
CA HIS A 72 4.64 8.23 -4.13
C HIS A 72 3.94 8.94 -2.97
N SER A 73 4.68 9.45 -1.99
CA SER A 73 4.17 10.25 -0.86
C SER A 73 2.91 9.67 -0.22
N PRO A 74 3.03 8.61 0.61
CA PRO A 74 1.88 7.96 1.20
C PRO A 74 1.02 8.94 1.99
N PRO A 75 -0.31 8.91 1.83
CA PRO A 75 -1.18 9.62 2.75
C PRO A 75 -1.13 8.95 4.14
N PRO A 76 -1.42 9.71 5.22
CA PRO A 76 -1.28 9.25 6.60
C PRO A 76 -1.88 7.86 6.84
N ARG A 77 -3.14 7.61 6.48
CA ARG A 77 -3.81 6.31 6.75
C ARG A 77 -3.07 5.07 6.21
N TRP A 78 -2.22 5.22 5.20
CA TRP A 78 -1.48 4.11 4.60
C TRP A 78 -0.12 3.84 5.25
N LEU A 79 0.30 4.64 6.24
CA LEU A 79 1.64 4.55 6.82
C LEU A 79 1.91 3.22 7.53
N ALA A 80 0.93 2.59 8.18
CA ALA A 80 1.11 1.24 8.75
C ALA A 80 1.45 0.20 7.68
N SER A 81 0.74 0.21 6.54
CA SER A 81 1.07 -0.68 5.42
C SER A 81 2.44 -0.38 4.80
N VAL A 82 2.85 0.89 4.77
CA VAL A 82 4.20 1.29 4.34
C VAL A 82 5.26 0.75 5.30
N VAL A 83 5.02 0.84 6.61
CA VAL A 83 5.89 0.27 7.65
C VAL A 83 6.04 -1.23 7.47
N ASP A 84 4.92 -1.95 7.37
CA ASP A 84 4.91 -3.41 7.17
C ASP A 84 5.70 -3.79 5.92
N THR A 85 5.50 -3.05 4.82
CA THR A 85 6.17 -3.35 3.55
C THR A 85 7.67 -3.06 3.58
N ILE A 86 8.11 -1.92 4.14
CA ILE A 86 9.54 -1.54 4.14
C ILE A 86 10.36 -2.51 5.00
N TRP A 87 9.83 -2.92 6.16
CA TRP A 87 10.54 -3.71 7.15
C TRP A 87 10.12 -5.17 7.23
N ASP A 88 9.29 -5.63 6.30
CA ASP A 88 8.80 -7.00 6.22
C ASP A 88 8.16 -7.46 7.54
N LEU A 89 7.23 -6.64 8.02
CA LEU A 89 6.50 -6.86 9.27
C LEU A 89 5.10 -7.36 8.94
N GLU A 90 4.54 -8.10 9.88
CA GLU A 90 3.16 -8.58 9.82
C GLU A 90 2.31 -7.94 10.92
N GLY A 91 2.43 -6.62 11.12
CA GLY A 91 1.74 -5.95 12.23
C GLY A 91 0.22 -6.09 12.17
N TRP A 92 -0.35 -6.25 10.97
CA TRP A 92 -1.78 -6.53 10.75
C TRP A 92 -2.25 -7.93 11.20
N ASN A 93 -1.33 -8.88 11.43
CA ASN A 93 -1.64 -10.23 11.95
C ASN A 93 -1.67 -10.29 13.48
N GLU A 94 -1.17 -9.24 14.15
CA GLU A 94 -1.07 -9.19 15.61
C GLU A 94 -2.29 -8.48 16.20
N GLU A 95 -2.79 -8.96 17.36
CA GLU A 95 -3.89 -8.31 18.08
C GLU A 95 -3.50 -6.90 18.56
N PHE A 96 -2.21 -6.71 18.86
CA PHE A 96 -1.64 -5.42 19.22
C PHE A 96 -0.23 -5.29 18.64
N PHE A 97 -0.08 -4.39 17.66
CA PHE A 97 1.22 -4.01 17.11
C PHE A 97 1.43 -2.50 17.28
N ASP A 98 2.50 -2.12 17.97
CA ASP A 98 2.84 -0.71 18.16
C ASP A 98 3.66 -0.18 16.98
N TYR A 99 3.01 0.58 16.09
CA TYR A 99 3.65 1.23 14.95
C TYR A 99 4.43 2.51 15.34
N THR A 100 4.29 3.03 16.56
CA THR A 100 4.89 4.30 17.00
C THR A 100 6.41 4.39 16.78
N PRO A 101 7.22 3.34 17.09
CA PRO A 101 8.66 3.40 16.84
C PRO A 101 9.00 3.51 15.35
N TYR A 102 8.19 2.90 14.50
CA TYR A 102 8.39 2.92 13.05
C TYR A 102 7.94 4.23 12.42
N PHE A 103 6.90 4.88 12.95
CA PHE A 103 6.52 6.22 12.51
C PHE A 103 7.63 7.24 12.79
N LYS A 104 8.28 7.19 13.95
CA LYS A 104 9.48 8.02 14.22
C LYS A 104 10.59 7.75 13.20
N LYS A 105 10.82 6.48 12.87
CA LYS A 105 11.80 6.11 11.84
C LYS A 105 11.42 6.63 10.45
N LEU A 106 10.13 6.64 10.10
CA LEU A 106 9.64 7.25 8.86
C LEU A 106 9.85 8.77 8.85
N GLU A 107 9.60 9.48 9.96
CA GLU A 107 9.89 10.92 10.08
C GLU A 107 11.38 11.22 9.89
N GLU A 108 12.27 10.45 10.53
CA GLU A 108 13.73 10.58 10.36
C GLU A 108 14.17 10.33 8.91
N LEU A 109 13.44 9.47 8.19
CA LEU A 109 13.64 9.23 6.77
C LEU A 109 13.00 10.32 5.89
N GLY A 110 12.23 11.27 6.43
CA GLY A 110 11.62 12.38 5.70
C GLY A 110 10.22 12.10 5.14
N PHE A 111 9.54 11.06 5.63
CA PHE A 111 8.11 10.90 5.39
C PHE A 111 7.32 11.92 6.23
N THR A 112 6.10 12.22 5.78
CA THR A 112 5.18 13.16 6.45
C THR A 112 3.88 12.45 6.78
N GLY A 113 3.05 13.04 7.66
CA GLY A 113 1.72 12.52 7.96
C GLY A 113 1.66 11.53 9.13
N THR A 114 2.77 11.27 9.81
CA THR A 114 2.84 10.35 10.97
C THR A 114 2.03 10.85 12.17
N SER A 115 1.99 12.16 12.41
CA SER A 115 1.14 12.78 13.43
C SER A 115 -0.36 12.72 13.10
N GLU A 116 -0.70 12.62 11.82
CA GLU A 116 -2.07 12.58 11.29
C GLU A 116 -2.55 11.15 11.02
N TYR A 117 -1.73 10.14 11.32
CA TYR A 117 -2.04 8.74 11.01
C TYR A 117 -3.42 8.32 11.55
N GLU A 118 -3.61 8.41 12.87
CA GLU A 118 -4.85 7.99 13.53
C GLU A 118 -6.05 8.84 13.07
N SER A 119 -5.86 10.15 12.94
CA SER A 119 -6.97 11.04 12.56
C SER A 119 -7.42 10.87 11.11
N ASP A 120 -6.50 10.54 10.18
CA ASP A 120 -6.89 10.19 8.80
C ASP A 120 -7.41 8.76 8.72
N LEU A 121 -6.90 7.82 9.51
CA LEU A 121 -7.39 6.43 9.54
C LEU A 121 -8.85 6.37 10.01
N ASP A 122 -9.17 7.05 11.11
CA ASP A 122 -10.50 7.06 11.73
C ASP A 122 -11.48 8.09 11.12
N ASP A 123 -11.07 8.77 10.04
CA ASP A 123 -11.90 9.80 9.43
C ASP A 123 -13.19 9.19 8.83
N GLN A 124 -14.35 9.67 9.32
CA GLN A 124 -15.66 9.21 8.88
C GLN A 124 -15.89 9.36 7.38
N LYS A 125 -15.17 10.26 6.69
CA LYS A 125 -15.26 10.41 5.23
C LYS A 125 -14.96 9.12 4.46
N TRP A 126 -14.25 8.16 5.09
CA TRP A 126 -13.98 6.85 4.49
C TRP A 126 -15.17 5.90 4.60
N LEU A 127 -15.95 5.96 5.69
CA LEU A 127 -17.12 5.11 5.93
C LEU A 127 -18.26 5.39 4.94
N ASP A 128 -18.48 6.66 4.59
CA ASP A 128 -19.54 7.06 3.65
C ASP A 128 -19.25 6.62 2.21
N LYS A 129 -17.97 6.44 1.85
CA LYS A 129 -17.54 6.03 0.52
C LYS A 129 -17.63 4.52 0.30
N GLU A 130 -17.62 3.71 1.35
CA GLU A 130 -17.75 2.26 1.27
C GLU A 130 -19.20 1.79 1.04
N ASN A 131 -20.19 2.68 1.15
CA ASN A 131 -21.60 2.34 0.97
C ASN A 131 -22.15 2.63 -0.44
N ASN A 132 -21.31 3.10 -1.37
CA ASN A 132 -21.71 3.44 -2.75
C ASN A 132 -21.21 2.41 -3.77
N TYR A 133 -21.53 1.12 -3.54
CA TYR A 133 -21.31 0.04 -4.51
C TYR A 133 -22.56 -0.26 -5.32
#